data_AF-A0ABD1TX43-F1
#
_entry.id   AF-A0ABD1TX43-F1
#
_cell.length_a   1.000
_cell.length_b   1.000
_cell.length_c   1.000
_cell.angle_alpha   90.00
_cell.angle_beta   90.00
_cell.angle_gamma   90.00
#
_symmetry.space_group_name_H-M   'P 1'
#
loop_
_entity.id
_entity.type
_entity.pdbx_description
1 polymer ?
#
loop_
_entity_poly.entity_id
_entity_poly.type
_entity_poly.pdbx_seq_one_letter_code
_entity_poly.pdbx_strand_id
1 'polypeptide(L)'
;MVSKSIGIMLGIGLASCIQSSVPLALASFGVVTWIHMFCNLKSYQSIQLRTLNPYRASLVFSEYLLCGLVPSVKEVNAEEPLFPAFPLLNVKPSSEGQVEVLSADAKDAADHIDCRLQLGSKLSDVVKSREDAVALFNLYKNEGYILTELEGRYHVVLKESSSPQDMLKSLFQVNYLYWLEKNAGIKSSNTRDDCRPGGRLQISLDYVLREFNHVKNDGEVAGWVVDGLIARPLPSRVSIGNEAASHPGIR
;
A
#
# COMPACT_ATOMS: atom_id res chain seq x y z
N MET A 1 -15.79 -0.97 -36.24
CA MET A 1 -16.85 -0.21 -36.95
C MET A 1 -18.26 -0.61 -36.52
N VAL A 2 -18.52 -1.89 -36.26
CA VAL A 2 -19.84 -2.42 -35.82
C VAL A 2 -20.39 -1.76 -34.55
N SER A 3 -19.56 -1.51 -33.52
CA SER A 3 -20.02 -0.88 -32.27
C SER A 3 -20.54 0.55 -32.43
N LYS A 4 -19.95 1.33 -33.35
CA LYS A 4 -20.37 2.71 -33.64
C LYS A 4 -21.74 2.75 -34.32
N SER A 5 -21.97 1.83 -35.27
CA SER A 5 -23.24 1.72 -36.00
C SER A 5 -24.39 1.29 -35.08
N ILE A 6 -24.14 0.36 -34.16
CA ILE A 6 -25.14 -0.10 -33.18
C ILE A 6 -25.54 1.05 -32.24
N GLY A 7 -24.56 1.79 -31.70
CA GLY A 7 -24.84 2.90 -30.79
C GLY A 7 -25.67 4.02 -31.45
N ILE A 8 -25.39 4.34 -32.71
CA ILE A 8 -26.17 5.34 -33.47
C ILE A 8 -27.61 4.85 -33.68
N MET A 9 -27.81 3.59 -34.08
CA MET A 9 -29.15 3.03 -34.29
C MET A 9 -29.97 3.02 -32.99
N LEU A 10 -29.35 2.64 -31.87
CA LEU A 10 -29.96 2.66 -30.53
C LEU A 10 -30.31 4.10 -30.10
N GLY A 11 -29.42 5.06 -30.37
CA GLY A 11 -29.66 6.47 -30.09
C GLY A 11 -30.85 7.05 -30.86
N ILE A 12 -30.95 6.72 -32.15
CA ILE A 12 -32.10 7.12 -32.99
C ILE A 12 -33.40 6.47 -32.50
N GLY A 13 -33.36 5.18 -32.15
CA GLY A 13 -34.51 4.47 -31.58
C GLY A 13 -34.99 5.10 -30.26
N LEU A 14 -34.07 5.35 -29.34
CA LEU A 14 -34.36 6.02 -28.07
C LEU A 14 -34.94 7.42 -28.27
N ALA A 15 -34.35 8.23 -29.15
CA ALA A 15 -34.85 9.58 -29.45
C ALA A 15 -36.27 9.56 -30.03
N SER A 16 -36.58 8.56 -30.86
CA SER A 16 -37.92 8.37 -31.44
C SER A 16 -38.96 8.01 -30.38
N CYS A 17 -38.59 7.23 -29.36
CA CYS A 17 -39.45 6.85 -28.24
C CYS A 17 -39.64 7.98 -27.21
N ILE A 18 -38.62 8.81 -27.00
CA ILE A 18 -38.65 9.91 -26.00
C ILE A 18 -39.59 11.05 -26.43
N GLN A 19 -39.66 11.33 -27.73
CA GLN A 19 -40.53 12.35 -28.33
C GLN A 19 -40.46 13.68 -27.54
N SER A 20 -41.59 14.28 -27.11
CA SER A 20 -41.62 15.54 -26.33
C SER A 20 -41.66 15.34 -24.79
N SER A 21 -41.52 14.11 -24.29
CA SER A 21 -41.72 13.82 -22.87
C SER A 21 -40.47 14.10 -22.05
N VAL A 22 -40.49 15.17 -21.24
CA VAL A 22 -39.39 15.53 -20.32
C VAL A 22 -39.11 14.42 -19.30
N PRO A 23 -40.10 13.78 -18.65
CA PRO A 23 -39.83 12.68 -17.72
C PRO A 23 -39.14 11.50 -18.40
N LEU A 24 -39.56 11.15 -19.62
CA LEU A 24 -38.97 10.03 -20.36
C LEU A 24 -37.55 10.36 -20.85
N ALA A 25 -37.30 11.62 -21.22
CA ALA A 25 -35.97 12.11 -21.57
C ALA A 25 -35.02 12.03 -20.36
N LEU A 26 -35.45 12.48 -19.18
CA LEU A 26 -34.66 12.41 -17.95
C LEU A 26 -34.38 10.96 -17.52
N ALA A 27 -35.39 10.09 -17.57
CA ALA A 27 -35.22 8.66 -17.28
C ALA A 27 -34.21 8.00 -18.24
N SER A 28 -34.34 8.27 -19.55
CA SER A 28 -33.45 7.75 -20.58
C SER A 28 -32.02 8.26 -20.39
N PHE A 29 -31.85 9.55 -20.11
CA PHE A 29 -30.54 10.14 -19.77
C PHE A 29 -29.93 9.46 -18.55
N GLY A 30 -30.71 9.25 -17.48
CA GLY A 30 -30.26 8.57 -16.27
C GLY A 30 -29.76 7.15 -16.55
N VAL A 31 -30.54 6.36 -17.30
CA VAL A 31 -30.17 4.97 -17.67
C VAL A 31 -28.90 4.94 -18.52
N VAL A 32 -28.82 5.76 -19.58
CA VAL A 32 -27.64 5.81 -20.46
C VAL A 32 -26.41 6.26 -19.68
N THR A 33 -26.54 7.26 -18.81
CA THR A 33 -25.46 7.74 -17.95
C THR A 33 -25.00 6.63 -17.00
N TRP A 34 -25.93 5.94 -16.36
CA TRP A 34 -25.61 4.83 -15.45
C TRP A 34 -24.88 3.70 -16.17
N ILE A 35 -25.34 3.29 -17.36
CA ILE A 35 -24.65 2.29 -18.20
C ILE A 35 -23.26 2.77 -18.58
N HIS A 36 -23.12 4.03 -19.01
CA HIS A 36 -21.82 4.59 -19.38
C HIS A 36 -20.85 4.62 -18.19
N MET A 37 -21.30 5.05 -17.02
CA MET A 37 -20.50 5.03 -15.80
C MET A 37 -20.11 3.60 -15.40
N PHE A 38 -21.03 2.64 -15.48
CA PHE A 38 -20.75 1.22 -15.21
C PHE A 38 -19.70 0.66 -16.16
N CYS A 39 -19.81 0.90 -17.47
CA CYS A 39 -18.82 0.47 -18.45
C CYS A 39 -17.44 1.10 -18.21
N ASN A 40 -17.39 2.39 -17.89
CA ASN A 40 -16.13 3.05 -17.52
C ASN A 40 -15.54 2.41 -16.25
N LEU A 41 -16.35 2.16 -15.22
CA LEU A 41 -15.89 1.51 -14.00
C LEU A 41 -15.32 0.12 -14.27
N LYS A 42 -16.00 -0.70 -15.07
CA LYS A 42 -15.51 -2.01 -15.49
C LYS A 42 -14.23 -1.93 -16.33
N SER A 43 -14.11 -0.90 -17.18
CA SER A 43 -12.88 -0.63 -17.92
C SER A 43 -11.72 -0.32 -16.96
N TYR A 44 -11.94 0.52 -15.94
CA TYR A 44 -10.91 0.79 -14.93
C TYR A 44 -10.54 -0.47 -14.13
N GLN A 45 -11.53 -1.28 -13.71
CA GLN A 45 -11.30 -2.55 -13.02
C GLN A 45 -10.49 -3.57 -13.85
N SER A 46 -10.47 -3.43 -15.18
CA SER A 46 -9.69 -4.32 -16.06
C SER A 46 -8.21 -3.94 -16.17
N ILE A 47 -7.83 -2.75 -15.70
CA ILE A 47 -6.44 -2.28 -15.75
C ILE A 47 -5.64 -2.99 -14.66
N GLN A 48 -4.62 -3.74 -15.08
CA GLN A 48 -3.68 -4.39 -14.17
C GLN A 48 -2.52 -3.46 -13.87
N LEU A 49 -2.59 -2.75 -12.75
CA LEU A 49 -1.51 -1.89 -12.28
C LEU A 49 -0.43 -2.76 -11.62
N ARG A 50 0.75 -2.77 -12.24
CA ARG A 50 1.91 -3.55 -11.78
C ARG A 50 2.74 -2.84 -10.71
N THR A 51 2.46 -1.57 -10.42
CA THR A 51 3.20 -0.80 -9.42
C THR A 51 2.64 -1.03 -8.03
N LEU A 52 3.48 -0.97 -7.02
CA LEU A 52 3.06 -1.18 -5.64
C LEU A 52 2.73 0.16 -4.96
N ASN A 53 1.48 0.35 -4.54
CA ASN A 53 1.10 1.39 -3.58
C ASN A 53 1.01 0.77 -2.17
N PRO A 54 0.80 1.55 -1.09
CA PRO A 54 0.77 1.00 0.27
C PRO A 54 -0.23 -0.14 0.46
N TYR A 55 -1.44 -0.01 -0.09
CA TYR A 55 -2.48 -1.03 0.02
C TYR A 55 -2.09 -2.33 -0.70
N ARG A 56 -1.76 -2.25 -2.00
CA ARG A 56 -1.36 -3.40 -2.82
C ARG A 56 -0.12 -4.10 -2.27
N ALA A 57 0.88 -3.33 -1.84
CA ALA A 57 2.07 -3.88 -1.21
C ALA A 57 1.74 -4.60 0.09
N SER A 58 0.85 -4.05 0.92
CA SER A 58 0.46 -4.70 2.16
C SER A 58 -0.31 -6.00 1.92
N LEU A 59 -1.17 -6.03 0.90
CA LEU A 59 -1.87 -7.25 0.51
C LEU A 59 -0.92 -8.34 0.00
N VAL A 60 0.02 -7.97 -0.88
CA VAL A 60 1.08 -8.86 -1.39
C VAL A 60 1.94 -9.41 -0.24
N PHE A 61 2.43 -8.53 0.63
CA PHE A 61 3.33 -8.90 1.71
C PHE A 61 2.62 -9.70 2.80
N SER A 62 1.38 -9.37 3.15
CA SER A 62 0.62 -10.14 4.13
C SER A 62 0.34 -11.55 3.65
N GLU A 63 -0.03 -11.73 2.37
CA GLU A 63 -0.22 -13.06 1.80
C GLU A 63 1.10 -13.85 1.78
N TYR A 64 2.21 -13.22 1.36
CA TYR A 64 3.54 -13.84 1.40
C TYR A 64 3.94 -14.28 2.81
N LEU A 65 3.67 -13.46 3.83
CA LEU A 65 3.97 -13.80 5.22
C LEU A 65 3.10 -14.94 5.78
N LEU A 66 1.91 -15.17 5.21
CA LEU A 66 0.99 -16.22 5.64
C LEU A 66 1.27 -17.56 4.95
N CYS A 67 1.50 -17.57 3.63
CA CYS A 67 1.60 -18.80 2.85
C CYS A 67 2.90 -18.94 2.04
N GLY A 68 3.77 -17.92 2.04
CA GLY A 68 5.02 -17.91 1.28
C GLY A 68 4.85 -17.66 -0.22
N LEU A 69 3.63 -17.32 -0.67
CA LEU A 69 3.33 -17.08 -2.08
C LEU A 69 3.14 -15.58 -2.34
N VAL A 70 3.67 -15.11 -3.47
CA VAL A 70 3.38 -13.76 -3.97
C VAL A 70 2.18 -13.83 -4.92
N PRO A 71 1.05 -13.17 -4.58
CA PRO A 71 -0.12 -13.18 -5.45
C PRO A 71 0.13 -12.41 -6.73
N SER A 72 -0.59 -12.77 -7.78
CA SER A 72 -0.48 -12.13 -9.09
C SER A 72 -1.05 -10.71 -9.08
N VAL A 73 -0.58 -9.90 -10.03
CA VAL A 73 -1.08 -8.54 -10.26
C VAL A 73 -2.61 -8.50 -10.41
N LYS A 74 -3.19 -9.51 -11.07
CA LYS A 74 -4.63 -9.56 -11.32
C LYS A 74 -5.43 -9.76 -10.03
N GLU A 75 -4.97 -10.66 -9.16
CA GLU A 75 -5.66 -10.99 -7.90
C GLU A 75 -5.68 -9.79 -6.96
N VAL A 76 -4.54 -9.10 -6.81
CA VAL A 76 -4.42 -7.94 -5.92
C VAL A 76 -5.20 -6.73 -6.45
N ASN A 77 -5.14 -6.44 -7.76
CA ASN A 77 -5.92 -5.34 -8.33
C ASN A 77 -7.45 -5.59 -8.25
N ALA A 78 -7.90 -6.84 -8.18
CA ALA A 78 -9.31 -7.16 -8.03
C ALA A 78 -9.84 -6.88 -6.60
N GLU A 79 -8.95 -6.84 -5.62
CA GLU A 79 -9.26 -6.57 -4.21
C GLU A 79 -9.09 -5.08 -3.86
N GLU A 80 -8.35 -4.30 -4.64
CA GLU A 80 -8.12 -2.88 -4.36
C GLU A 80 -9.43 -2.06 -4.40
N PRO A 81 -9.75 -1.29 -3.33
CA PRO A 81 -10.95 -0.46 -3.30
C PRO A 81 -10.82 0.72 -4.26
N LEU A 82 -11.72 0.80 -5.25
CA LEU A 82 -11.73 1.91 -6.21
C LEU A 82 -12.26 3.21 -5.61
N PHE A 83 -13.18 3.10 -4.65
CA PHE A 83 -13.73 4.25 -3.94
C PHE A 83 -13.51 4.09 -2.43
N PRO A 84 -12.30 4.34 -1.91
CA PRO A 84 -12.01 4.18 -0.48
C PRO A 84 -12.92 5.02 0.42
N ALA A 85 -13.28 6.22 -0.03
CA ALA A 85 -14.18 7.13 0.69
C ALA A 85 -15.66 6.71 0.68
N PHE A 86 -16.04 5.77 -0.20
CA PHE A 86 -17.43 5.32 -0.36
C PHE A 86 -17.49 3.79 -0.48
N PRO A 87 -17.36 3.04 0.63
CA PRO A 87 -17.33 1.58 0.63
C PRO A 87 -18.56 0.95 -0.04
N LEU A 88 -19.72 1.60 0.07
CA LEU A 88 -20.97 1.15 -0.54
C LEU A 88 -20.93 1.12 -2.09
N LEU A 89 -20.01 1.87 -2.71
CA LEU A 89 -19.82 1.91 -4.17
C LEU A 89 -18.78 0.92 -4.67
N ASN A 90 -18.05 0.23 -3.78
CA ASN A 90 -17.17 -0.87 -4.15
C ASN A 90 -18.03 -2.11 -4.46
N VAL A 91 -18.66 -2.11 -5.64
CA VAL A 91 -19.40 -3.26 -6.15
C VAL A 91 -18.38 -4.33 -6.56
N LYS A 92 -18.14 -5.26 -5.64
CA LYS A 92 -17.40 -6.48 -5.96
C LYS A 92 -18.30 -7.34 -6.84
N PRO A 93 -17.87 -7.72 -8.05
CA PRO A 93 -18.61 -8.75 -8.79
C PRO A 93 -18.66 -9.99 -7.91
N SER A 94 -19.85 -10.55 -7.69
CA SER A 94 -20.01 -11.86 -7.08
C SER A 94 -19.28 -12.86 -7.96
N SER A 95 -18.06 -13.21 -7.59
CA SER A 95 -17.27 -14.25 -8.23
C SER A 95 -17.86 -15.59 -7.81
N GLU A 96 -19.02 -15.94 -8.37
CA GLU A 96 -19.55 -17.30 -8.28
C GLU A 96 -18.52 -18.25 -8.91
N GLY A 97 -17.77 -18.96 -8.06
CA GLY A 97 -16.93 -20.09 -8.46
C GLY A 97 -15.42 -19.86 -8.60
N GLN A 98 -14.87 -18.69 -8.26
CA GLN A 98 -13.41 -18.56 -8.14
C GLN A 98 -12.99 -18.87 -6.70
N VAL A 99 -12.06 -19.83 -6.53
CA VAL A 99 -11.33 -20.07 -5.28
C VAL A 99 -10.85 -18.70 -4.77
N GLU A 100 -11.15 -18.37 -3.52
CA GLU A 100 -10.70 -17.12 -2.93
C GLU A 100 -9.17 -17.14 -2.90
N VAL A 101 -8.53 -16.49 -3.88
CA VAL A 101 -7.08 -16.65 -4.08
C VAL A 101 -6.27 -15.90 -3.02
N LEU A 102 -6.85 -14.87 -2.43
CA LEU A 102 -6.26 -14.07 -1.36
C LEU A 102 -6.99 -14.37 -0.06
N SER A 103 -6.22 -14.63 1.00
CA SER A 103 -6.76 -14.96 2.31
C SER A 103 -7.51 -13.77 2.94
N ALA A 104 -8.55 -14.06 3.72
CA ALA A 104 -9.26 -13.04 4.48
C ALA A 104 -8.34 -12.30 5.46
N ASP A 105 -7.38 -13.02 6.05
CA ASP A 105 -6.39 -12.46 6.98
C ASP A 105 -5.44 -11.48 6.29
N ALA A 106 -5.02 -11.73 5.03
CA ALA A 106 -4.20 -10.78 4.28
C ALA A 106 -4.98 -9.50 3.92
N LYS A 107 -6.28 -9.62 3.63
CA LYS A 107 -7.16 -8.46 3.36
C LYS A 107 -7.34 -7.62 4.61
N ASP A 108 -7.65 -8.26 5.74
CA ASP A 108 -7.75 -7.59 7.05
C ASP A 108 -6.44 -6.88 7.42
N ALA A 109 -5.30 -7.55 7.22
CA ALA A 109 -3.99 -6.97 7.45
C ALA A 109 -3.74 -5.73 6.58
N ALA A 110 -4.04 -5.81 5.28
CA ALA A 110 -3.87 -4.67 4.36
C ALA A 110 -4.71 -3.46 4.78
N ASP A 111 -5.99 -3.68 5.11
CA ASP A 111 -6.91 -2.63 5.58
C ASP A 111 -6.41 -1.99 6.89
N HIS A 112 -6.00 -2.81 7.86
CA HIS A 112 -5.49 -2.34 9.14
C HIS A 112 -4.17 -1.57 9.01
N ILE A 113 -3.25 -2.07 8.18
CA ILE A 113 -1.95 -1.44 7.95
C ILE A 113 -2.14 -0.10 7.23
N ASP A 114 -2.97 -0.03 6.19
CA ASP A 114 -3.21 1.20 5.43
C ASP A 114 -3.72 2.34 6.34
N CYS A 115 -4.58 2.01 7.31
CA CYS A 115 -5.09 2.97 8.29
C CYS A 115 -4.07 3.37 9.38
N ARG A 116 -3.13 2.49 9.73
CA ARG A 116 -2.13 2.70 10.80
C ARG A 116 -0.81 3.28 10.29
N LEU A 117 -0.52 3.14 9.00
CA LEU A 117 0.76 3.53 8.39
C LEU A 117 0.88 5.05 8.23
N GLN A 118 2.03 5.59 8.64
CA GLN A 118 2.44 6.96 8.38
C GLN A 118 3.85 6.99 7.79
N LEU A 119 3.94 7.24 6.49
CA LEU A 119 5.20 7.43 5.78
C LEU A 119 5.66 8.89 5.85
N GLY A 120 6.92 9.13 6.20
CA GLY A 120 7.52 10.47 6.28
C GLY A 120 7.24 11.23 7.58
N SER A 121 6.97 10.53 8.69
CA SER A 121 6.77 11.18 10.00
C SER A 121 8.01 11.99 10.41
N LYS A 122 7.81 13.07 11.18
CA LYS A 122 8.93 13.83 11.75
C LYS A 122 9.54 13.02 12.89
N LEU A 123 10.86 13.11 13.03
CA LEU A 123 11.57 12.47 14.13
C LEU A 123 11.13 13.02 15.49
N SER A 124 10.85 14.33 15.58
CA SER A 124 10.35 14.99 16.79
C SER A 124 9.02 14.44 17.29
N ASP A 125 8.20 13.90 16.38
CA ASP A 125 6.86 13.42 16.70
C ASP A 125 6.92 12.01 17.30
N VAL A 126 8.00 11.28 17.04
CA VAL A 126 8.14 9.85 17.41
C VAL A 126 9.19 9.60 18.49
N VAL A 127 10.16 10.51 18.67
CA VAL A 127 11.23 10.40 19.67
C VAL A 127 10.94 11.30 20.85
N LYS A 128 10.70 10.71 22.03
CA LYS A 128 10.40 11.44 23.27
C LYS A 128 11.63 11.66 24.15
N SER A 129 12.67 10.85 24.01
CA SER A 129 13.89 10.92 24.81
C SER A 129 15.15 10.81 23.95
N ARG A 130 16.28 11.30 24.47
CA ARG A 130 17.58 11.17 23.79
C ARG A 130 17.96 9.70 23.62
N GLU A 131 17.63 8.88 24.60
CA GLU A 131 17.93 7.45 24.63
C GLU A 131 17.17 6.70 23.54
N ASP A 132 15.89 7.04 23.31
CA ASP A 132 15.11 6.49 22.19
C ASP A 132 15.72 6.84 20.84
N ALA A 133 16.16 8.10 20.70
CA ALA A 133 16.84 8.56 19.48
C ALA A 133 18.06 7.70 19.18
N VAL A 134 18.95 7.57 20.18
CA VAL A 134 20.19 6.80 20.05
C VAL A 134 19.89 5.33 19.72
N ALA A 135 18.89 4.72 20.38
CA ALA A 135 18.51 3.33 20.10
C ALA A 135 18.04 3.15 18.65
N LEU A 136 17.15 4.03 18.16
CA LEU A 136 16.64 3.98 16.79
C LEU A 136 17.72 4.23 15.74
N PHE A 137 18.57 5.24 15.95
CA PHE A 137 19.66 5.54 15.02
C PHE A 137 20.68 4.41 14.95
N ASN A 138 21.00 3.77 16.08
CA ASN A 138 21.90 2.62 16.11
C ASN A 138 21.32 1.41 15.38
N LEU A 139 20.03 1.10 15.60
CA LEU A 139 19.34 -0.01 14.97
C LEU A 139 19.29 0.16 13.44
N TYR A 140 18.84 1.33 12.98
CA TYR A 140 18.62 1.61 11.56
C TYR A 140 19.81 2.27 10.88
N LYS A 141 21.03 2.19 11.43
CA LYS A 141 22.21 2.90 10.91
C LYS A 141 22.46 2.68 9.41
N ASN A 142 22.20 1.47 8.91
CA ASN A 142 22.46 1.06 7.53
C ASN A 142 21.22 1.13 6.61
N GLU A 143 20.09 1.58 7.13
CA GLU A 143 18.82 1.62 6.38
C GLU A 143 18.47 3.03 5.93
N GLY A 144 17.74 3.19 4.82
CA GLY A 144 17.26 4.48 4.35
C GLY A 144 16.08 5.06 5.15
N TYR A 145 15.62 4.38 6.20
CA TYR A 145 14.47 4.75 7.01
C TYR A 145 14.67 4.39 8.48
N ILE A 146 13.80 4.90 9.34
CA ILE A 146 13.67 4.54 10.75
C ILE A 146 12.20 4.19 10.99
N LEU A 147 11.91 3.05 11.59
CA LEU A 147 10.56 2.60 11.89
C LEU A 147 10.34 2.46 13.40
N THR A 148 9.20 2.94 13.87
CA THR A 148 8.73 2.79 15.25
C THR A 148 7.21 2.72 15.30
N GLU A 149 6.66 2.16 16.37
CA GLU A 149 5.21 2.15 16.63
C GLU A 149 4.88 3.03 17.83
N LEU A 150 4.00 4.02 17.62
CA LEU A 150 3.52 4.93 18.67
C LEU A 150 2.00 4.99 18.60
N GLU A 151 1.33 4.81 19.75
CA GLU A 151 -0.13 4.93 19.86
C GLU A 151 -0.89 4.05 18.84
N GLY A 152 -0.35 2.86 18.57
CA GLY A 152 -0.93 1.91 17.61
C GLY A 152 -0.74 2.30 16.14
N ARG A 153 0.10 3.29 15.82
CA ARG A 153 0.43 3.69 14.44
C ARG A 153 1.87 3.35 14.10
N TYR A 154 2.09 2.94 12.86
CA TYR A 154 3.43 2.65 12.33
C TYR A 154 4.00 3.92 11.71
N HIS A 155 5.01 4.49 12.36
CA HIS A 155 5.67 5.69 11.90
C HIS A 155 6.98 5.35 11.20
N VAL A 156 7.04 5.65 9.91
CA VAL A 156 8.26 5.53 9.11
C VAL A 156 8.83 6.92 8.92
N VAL A 157 9.98 7.17 9.53
CA VAL A 157 10.77 8.38 9.32
C VAL A 157 11.75 8.12 8.19
N LEU A 158 11.66 8.91 7.12
CA LEU A 158 12.53 8.74 5.97
C LEU A 158 13.83 9.52 6.16
N LYS A 159 14.97 8.91 5.83
CA LYS A 159 16.24 9.63 5.76
C LYS A 159 16.31 10.43 4.45
N GLU A 160 17.23 11.38 4.39
CA GLU A 160 17.49 12.15 3.18
C GLU A 160 17.92 11.25 2.00
N SER A 161 18.71 10.21 2.30
CA SER A 161 19.14 9.20 1.32
C SER A 161 18.06 8.16 0.95
N SER A 162 16.86 8.26 1.49
CA SER A 162 15.80 7.25 1.32
C SER A 162 15.31 7.19 -0.14
N SER A 163 15.42 6.00 -0.72
CA SER A 163 14.92 5.66 -2.06
C SER A 163 13.49 5.13 -2.03
N PRO A 164 12.80 5.04 -3.18
CA PRO A 164 11.53 4.32 -3.29
C PRO A 164 11.60 2.85 -2.84
N GLN A 165 12.77 2.22 -2.99
CA GLN A 165 13.00 0.86 -2.53
C GLN A 165 13.08 0.78 -1.00
N ASP A 166 13.68 1.77 -0.34
CA ASP A 166 13.68 1.88 1.12
C ASP A 166 12.26 2.04 1.66
N MET A 167 11.41 2.80 0.98
CA MET A 167 9.99 2.91 1.35
C MET A 167 9.28 1.55 1.22
N LEU A 168 9.53 0.80 0.15
CA LEU A 168 8.95 -0.53 -0.03
C LEU A 168 9.43 -1.51 1.05
N LYS A 169 10.73 -1.49 1.36
CA LYS A 169 11.35 -2.29 2.41
C LYS A 169 10.79 -1.96 3.79
N SER A 170 10.58 -0.67 4.09
CA SER A 170 9.94 -0.23 5.33
C SER A 170 8.51 -0.75 5.47
N LEU A 171 7.77 -0.80 4.35
CA LEU A 171 6.41 -1.32 4.36
C LEU A 171 6.38 -2.85 4.53
N PHE A 172 7.34 -3.57 3.96
CA PHE A 172 7.51 -5.00 4.23
C PHE A 172 7.77 -5.25 5.73
N GLN A 173 8.62 -4.43 6.35
CA GLN A 173 8.84 -4.50 7.80
C GLN A 173 7.57 -4.23 8.62
N VAL A 174 6.76 -3.24 8.21
CA VAL A 174 5.46 -2.95 8.86
C VAL A 174 4.51 -4.14 8.76
N ASN A 175 4.42 -4.79 7.60
CA ASN A 175 3.61 -5.99 7.43
C ASN A 175 4.08 -7.12 8.36
N TYR A 176 5.39 -7.30 8.50
CA TYR A 176 5.94 -8.28 9.43
C TYR A 176 5.70 -7.91 10.90
N LEU A 177 5.76 -6.62 11.27
CA LEU A 177 5.40 -6.15 12.62
C LEU A 177 3.93 -6.42 12.96
N TYR A 178 3.03 -6.26 11.99
CA TYR A 178 1.61 -6.60 12.13
C TYR A 178 1.43 -8.12 12.27
N TRP A 179 2.13 -8.90 11.46
CA TRP A 179 2.13 -10.36 11.55
C TRP A 179 2.63 -10.85 12.92
N LEU A 180 3.70 -10.27 13.47
CA LEU A 180 4.20 -10.58 14.81
C LEU A 180 3.17 -10.24 15.90
N GLU A 181 2.46 -9.12 15.75
CA GLU A 181 1.42 -8.69 16.69
C GLU A 181 0.24 -9.67 16.71
N LYS A 182 -0.23 -10.09 15.53
CA LYS A 182 -1.41 -10.94 15.36
C LYS A 182 -1.15 -12.43 15.54
N ASN A 183 -0.07 -12.95 14.97
CA ASN A 183 0.20 -14.39 14.91
C ASN A 183 1.17 -14.88 16.00
N ALA A 184 2.13 -14.04 16.42
CA ALA A 184 3.10 -14.41 17.45
C ALA A 184 2.78 -13.81 18.84
N GLY A 185 1.78 -12.92 18.94
CA GLY A 185 1.42 -12.24 20.18
C GLY A 185 2.47 -11.25 20.69
N ILE A 186 3.45 -10.88 19.86
CA ILE A 186 4.54 -9.98 20.22
C ILE A 186 4.09 -8.54 19.96
N LYS A 187 3.73 -7.83 21.03
CA LYS A 187 3.24 -6.44 20.98
C LYS A 187 4.37 -5.43 21.19
N SER A 188 4.14 -4.19 20.76
CA SER A 188 5.02 -3.06 21.08
C SER A 188 5.15 -2.88 22.59
N SER A 189 6.37 -2.66 23.07
CA SER A 189 6.64 -2.40 24.49
C SER A 189 7.03 -0.94 24.72
N ASN A 190 8.31 -0.62 24.56
CA ASN A 190 8.85 0.72 24.43
C ASN A 190 9.96 0.70 23.40
N THR A 191 10.27 1.86 22.82
CA THR A 191 11.25 1.99 21.73
C THR A 191 12.61 1.37 22.08
N ARG A 192 13.10 1.55 23.30
CA ARG A 192 14.42 1.04 23.71
C ARG A 192 14.45 -0.48 23.77
N ASP A 193 13.44 -1.09 24.39
CA ASP A 193 13.36 -2.54 24.52
C ASP A 193 13.09 -3.20 23.18
N ASP A 194 12.28 -2.57 22.33
CA ASP A 194 12.03 -3.06 20.98
C ASP A 194 13.29 -2.98 20.08
N CYS A 195 14.23 -2.05 20.35
CA CYS A 195 15.50 -1.93 19.62
C CYS A 195 16.62 -2.83 20.17
N ARG A 196 16.48 -3.41 21.37
CA ARG A 196 17.50 -4.28 21.96
C ARG A 196 17.54 -5.64 21.25
N PRO A 197 18.62 -6.44 21.41
CA PRO A 197 18.65 -7.81 20.93
C PRO A 197 17.45 -8.61 21.45
N GLY A 198 16.69 -9.24 20.54
CA GLY A 198 15.43 -9.92 20.87
C GLY A 198 14.21 -9.01 21.00
N GLY A 199 14.38 -7.69 20.86
CA GLY A 199 13.31 -6.72 20.78
C GLY A 199 12.56 -6.81 19.45
N ARG A 200 11.31 -6.36 19.44
CA ARG A 200 10.41 -6.48 18.28
C ARG A 200 10.91 -5.74 17.02
N LEU A 201 11.44 -4.53 17.17
CA LEU A 201 12.01 -3.78 16.04
C LEU A 201 13.30 -4.43 15.52
N GLN A 202 14.16 -4.93 16.41
CA GLN A 202 15.36 -5.68 16.01
C GLN A 202 15.00 -6.96 15.25
N ILE A 203 14.12 -7.81 15.80
CA ILE A 203 13.68 -9.06 15.16
C ILE A 203 13.05 -8.78 13.80
N SER A 204 12.22 -7.75 13.69
CA SER A 204 11.59 -7.39 12.42
C SER A 204 12.58 -6.90 11.37
N LEU A 205 13.58 -6.11 11.78
CA LEU A 205 14.63 -5.66 10.87
C LEU A 205 15.49 -6.84 10.40
N ASP A 206 15.87 -7.75 11.29
CA ASP A 206 16.66 -8.94 10.94
C ASP A 206 15.92 -9.89 9.99
N TYR A 207 14.59 -9.98 10.13
CA TYR A 207 13.75 -10.71 9.16
C TYR A 207 13.78 -10.05 7.79
N VAL A 208 13.53 -8.74 7.73
CA VAL A 208 13.50 -7.96 6.48
C VAL A 208 14.84 -8.00 5.75
N LEU A 209 15.96 -7.91 6.48
CA LEU A 209 17.30 -7.99 5.89
C LEU A 209 17.56 -9.33 5.17
N ARG A 210 16.94 -10.41 5.64
CA ARG A 210 17.06 -11.74 5.05
C ARG A 210 16.04 -11.97 3.93
N GLU A 211 14.79 -11.62 4.18
CA GLU A 211 13.65 -12.04 3.35
C GLU A 211 13.25 -11.06 2.27
N PHE A 212 13.60 -9.77 2.39
CA PHE A 212 13.09 -8.75 1.46
C PHE A 212 13.52 -8.98 0.01
N ASN A 213 14.74 -9.49 -0.22
CA ASN A 213 15.20 -9.81 -1.56
C ASN A 213 14.48 -11.02 -2.16
N HIS A 214 14.05 -11.98 -1.34
CA HIS A 214 13.29 -13.15 -1.80
C HIS A 214 11.91 -12.73 -2.28
N VAL A 215 11.14 -12.03 -1.43
CA VAL A 215 9.81 -11.52 -1.82
C VAL A 215 9.88 -10.54 -2.99
N LYS A 216 10.97 -9.77 -3.11
CA LYS A 216 11.21 -8.89 -4.26
C LYS A 216 11.32 -9.71 -5.56
N ASN A 217 12.19 -10.73 -5.58
CA ASN A 217 12.40 -11.56 -6.76
C ASN A 217 11.13 -12.34 -7.14
N ASP A 218 10.43 -12.90 -6.15
CA ASP A 218 9.17 -13.59 -6.37
C ASP A 218 8.08 -12.64 -6.90
N GLY A 219 8.10 -11.38 -6.44
CA GLY A 219 7.27 -10.30 -6.96
C GLY A 219 7.53 -10.00 -8.43
N GLU A 220 8.79 -9.93 -8.87
CA GLU A 220 9.15 -9.75 -10.28
C GLU A 220 8.62 -10.91 -11.14
N VAL A 221 8.76 -12.15 -10.65
CA VAL A 221 8.24 -13.36 -11.33
C VAL A 221 6.71 -13.32 -11.42
N ALA A 222 6.02 -12.84 -10.38
CA ALA A 222 4.56 -12.66 -10.36
C ALA A 222 4.07 -11.46 -11.19
N GLY A 223 4.99 -10.69 -11.80
CA GLY A 223 4.70 -9.60 -12.72
C GLY A 223 4.63 -8.20 -12.08
N TRP A 224 5.03 -8.06 -10.82
CA TRP A 224 5.10 -6.77 -10.13
C TRP A 224 6.34 -5.97 -10.53
N VAL A 225 6.18 -4.64 -10.56
CA VAL A 225 7.30 -3.69 -10.60
C VAL A 225 7.66 -3.36 -9.16
N VAL A 226 8.78 -3.94 -8.71
CA VAL A 226 9.25 -3.89 -7.31
C VAL A 226 10.44 -2.93 -7.11
N ASP A 227 10.65 -2.00 -8.04
CA ASP A 227 11.68 -0.96 -7.96
C ASP A 227 11.45 0.01 -6.80
N GLY A 228 10.23 0.05 -6.26
CA GLY A 228 9.91 0.81 -5.06
C GLY A 228 8.42 0.99 -4.83
N LEU A 229 8.10 1.72 -3.77
CA LEU A 229 6.75 2.03 -3.37
C LEU A 229 6.27 3.34 -4.00
N ILE A 230 5.14 3.30 -4.71
CA ILE A 230 4.41 4.47 -5.18
C ILE A 230 3.51 4.97 -4.06
N ALA A 231 4.06 5.84 -3.23
CA ALA A 231 3.36 6.49 -2.14
C ALA A 231 3.63 8.01 -2.14
N ARG A 232 2.76 8.76 -1.45
CA ARG A 232 2.97 10.17 -1.13
C ARG A 232 3.35 10.30 0.34
N PRO A 233 4.63 10.17 0.71
CA PRO A 233 5.04 10.37 2.09
C PRO A 233 4.83 11.83 2.51
N LEU A 234 4.72 12.05 3.81
CA LEU A 234 4.83 13.37 4.41
C LEU A 234 6.20 14.00 4.06
N PRO A 235 6.29 15.35 4.00
CA PRO A 235 7.46 16.03 3.45
C PRO A 235 8.73 15.93 4.30
N SER A 236 8.65 15.33 5.49
CA SER A 236 9.73 15.38 6.46
C SER A 236 10.78 14.30 6.16
N ARG A 237 12.04 14.73 6.09
CA ARG A 237 13.20 13.85 5.97
C ARG A 237 14.23 14.20 7.02
N VAL A 238 14.91 13.19 7.55
CA VAL A 238 15.99 13.38 8.51
C VAL A 238 17.32 13.33 7.79
N SER A 239 18.08 14.41 7.93
CA SER A 239 19.50 14.43 7.59
C SER A 239 20.29 13.98 8.81
N ILE A 240 21.09 12.94 8.65
CA ILE A 240 22.07 12.53 9.67
C ILE A 240 23.35 13.25 9.27
N GLY A 241 23.76 14.23 10.08
CA GLY A 241 24.94 15.05 9.78
C GLY A 241 26.12 14.17 9.39
N ASN A 242 26.67 14.41 8.20
CA ASN A 242 27.87 13.75 7.74
C ASN A 242 29.02 14.13 8.69
N GLU A 243 29.59 13.17 9.43
CA GLU A 243 30.84 13.37 10.17
C GLU A 243 32.07 13.59 9.23
N ALA A 244 31.86 13.70 7.92
CA ALA A 244 32.92 13.85 6.91
C ALA A 244 33.09 15.29 6.36
N ALA A 245 32.59 16.32 7.05
CA ALA A 245 32.78 17.71 6.64
C ALA A 245 33.35 18.59 7.77
N SER A 246 34.46 18.16 8.36
CA SER A 246 35.31 19.03 9.17
C SER A 246 36.79 18.77 8.88
N HIS A 247 37.20 19.03 7.63
CA HIS A 247 38.58 19.48 7.41
C HIS A 247 38.62 21.01 7.55
N PRO A 248 39.18 21.56 8.64
CA PRO A 248 39.49 22.97 8.69
C PRO A 248 40.69 23.20 7.78
N GLY A 249 40.44 23.68 6.57
CA GLY A 249 41.50 24.19 5.70
C GLY A 249 42.08 25.47 6.29
N ILE A 250 43.14 25.32 7.09
CA ILE A 250 44.08 26.39 7.42
C ILE A 250 45.13 26.44 6.31
N ARG A 251 45.02 27.41 5.40
CA ARG A 251 46.08 28.37 5.00
C ARG A 251 45.59 29.27 3.87
#